data_AF-A0A9E1ZYH1-F1
#
_entry.id   AF-A0A9E1ZYH1-F1
#
_cell.length_a   1.000
_cell.length_b   1.000
_cell.length_c   1.000
_cell.angle_alpha   90.00
_cell.angle_beta   90.00
_cell.angle_gamma   90.00
#
_symmetry.space_group_name_H-M   'P 1'
#
loop_
_entity.id
_entity.type
_entity.pdbx_description
1 polymer ?
#
loop_
_entity_poly.entity_id
_entity_poly.type
_entity_poly.pdbx_seq_one_letter_code
_entity_poly.pdbx_strand_id
1 'polypeptide(L)'
;MNNKTLKLGVLAIIVLWIAGMGWYQYIRVEPYKFKSGNATAEYQDQWKKCANDDRRKQYDCREALIRDKKTKTFNRGTSKFVPTFVPPLVILLIYLVILKLKQKKELAVVRERSLGRRAELRAEAEAEAAKEREERQRRQVEKKIEEDRKSSINKAVSKARVNEWGDPIVTMLVEEDAELTGEIRKNMDRELFHAVISRDLNDALIGLDSIKYNLIVMNIFTRGGNGIKAIAQIAEERPDIKIIATAADQEGMPAAAALEAAKMSGAHAVLAMPFQMFALTDAIIELIPEAAGDD
;
A
#
# COMPACT_ATOMS: atom_id res chain seq x y z
N MET A 1 35.73 6.98 -4.40
CA MET A 1 37.07 6.38 -4.27
C MET A 1 36.92 4.86 -4.11
N ASN A 2 37.51 4.08 -5.00
CA ASN A 2 37.30 2.63 -5.08
C ASN A 2 37.94 1.93 -3.86
N ASN A 3 37.32 0.90 -3.27
CA ASN A 3 37.89 0.21 -2.09
C ASN A 3 39.28 -0.35 -2.40
N LYS A 4 39.55 -0.70 -3.66
CA LYS A 4 40.87 -1.14 -4.14
C LYS A 4 41.92 -0.03 -4.10
N THR A 5 41.58 1.21 -4.49
CA THR A 5 42.52 2.34 -4.50
C THR A 5 42.83 2.83 -3.08
N LEU A 6 41.85 2.78 -2.17
CA LEU A 6 42.06 3.11 -0.76
C LEU A 6 42.96 2.07 -0.06
N LYS A 7 42.76 0.76 -0.33
CA LYS A 7 43.63 -0.32 0.17
C LYS A 7 45.06 -0.14 -0.31
N LEU A 8 45.26 0.11 -1.61
CA LEU A 8 46.57 0.35 -2.18
C LEU A 8 47.26 1.56 -1.54
N GLY A 9 46.53 2.66 -1.33
CA GLY A 9 47.05 3.87 -0.71
C GLY A 9 47.53 3.63 0.74
N VAL A 10 46.74 2.95 1.57
CA VAL A 10 47.14 2.64 2.95
C VAL A 10 48.33 1.69 2.98
N LEU A 11 48.35 0.68 2.12
CA LEU A 11 49.46 -0.29 2.02
C LEU A 11 50.75 0.42 1.55
N ALA A 12 50.65 1.33 0.58
CA ALA A 12 51.76 2.15 0.12
C ALA A 12 52.30 3.06 1.24
N ILE A 13 51.43 3.69 2.04
CA ILE A 13 51.85 4.51 3.19
C ILE A 13 52.55 3.67 4.25
N ILE A 14 52.03 2.48 4.58
CA ILE A 14 52.67 1.58 5.54
C ILE A 14 54.05 1.14 5.03
N VAL A 15 54.14 0.73 3.76
CA VAL A 15 55.41 0.32 3.14
C VAL A 15 56.39 1.47 3.06
N LEU A 16 55.97 2.67 2.65
CA LEU A 16 56.81 3.88 2.63
C LEU A 16 57.29 4.26 4.02
N TRP A 17 56.46 4.10 5.03
CA TRP A 17 56.81 4.45 6.40
C TRP A 17 57.77 3.42 7.02
N ILE A 18 57.57 2.13 6.75
CA ILE A 18 58.53 1.06 7.12
C ILE A 18 59.85 1.24 6.36
N ALA A 19 59.79 1.56 5.07
CA ALA A 19 60.97 1.83 4.26
C ALA A 19 61.71 3.08 4.77
N GLY A 20 61.00 4.18 5.06
CA GLY A 20 61.59 5.41 5.58
C GLY A 20 62.17 5.27 6.98
N MET A 21 61.47 4.61 7.90
CA MET A 21 61.97 4.36 9.26
C MET A 21 63.05 3.27 9.28
N GLY A 22 62.93 2.25 8.44
CA GLY A 22 63.96 1.24 8.21
C GLY A 22 65.23 1.86 7.64
N TRP A 23 65.09 2.78 6.68
CA TRP A 23 66.18 3.58 6.12
C TRP A 23 66.79 4.53 7.17
N TYR A 24 65.97 5.16 8.02
CA TYR A 24 66.45 5.99 9.13
C TYR A 24 67.21 5.18 10.19
N GLN A 25 66.79 3.94 10.47
CA GLN A 25 67.54 3.02 11.32
C GLN A 25 68.83 2.55 10.64
N TYR A 26 68.83 2.31 9.33
CA TYR A 26 69.98 1.81 8.58
C TYR A 26 71.07 2.88 8.38
N ILE A 27 70.69 4.13 8.07
CA ILE A 27 71.67 5.23 7.90
C ILE A 27 72.27 5.67 9.24
N ARG A 28 71.55 5.50 10.36
CA ARG A 28 72.12 5.69 11.70
C ARG A 28 72.76 4.42 12.28
N VAL A 29 72.97 3.38 11.47
CA VAL A 29 74.07 2.45 11.73
C VAL A 29 75.33 3.15 11.22
N GLU A 30 75.83 4.12 11.99
CA GLU A 30 77.29 4.25 12.07
C GLU A 30 77.80 2.82 12.27
N PRO A 31 78.79 2.33 11.51
CA PRO A 31 79.36 1.02 11.76
C PRO A 31 79.61 0.99 13.26
N TYR A 32 79.06 -0.02 13.93
CA TYR A 32 79.17 -0.18 15.37
C TYR A 32 80.68 -0.20 15.67
N LYS A 33 81.27 0.98 15.84
CA LYS A 33 82.54 1.15 16.50
C LYS A 33 82.17 0.68 17.87
N PHE A 34 82.58 -0.54 18.15
CA PHE A 34 82.66 -1.06 19.49
C PHE A 34 83.48 -0.01 20.24
N LYS A 35 82.81 1.00 20.82
CA LYS A 35 83.41 1.92 21.77
C LYS A 35 83.58 1.07 23.03
N SER A 36 84.54 0.15 22.98
CA SER A 36 85.20 -0.44 24.15
C SER A 36 86.02 0.57 24.93
N GLY A 37 85.88 1.88 24.65
CA GLY A 37 86.71 2.91 25.24
C GLY A 37 86.14 3.60 26.48
N ASN A 38 84.81 3.73 26.62
CA ASN A 38 84.26 4.63 27.65
C ASN A 38 83.36 3.92 28.68
N ALA A 39 82.55 2.94 28.25
CA ALA A 39 81.74 2.17 29.19
C ALA A 39 82.60 1.24 30.06
N THR A 40 83.77 0.82 29.57
CA THR A 40 84.79 0.10 30.32
C THR A 40 85.52 1.00 31.29
N ALA A 41 85.78 2.27 30.94
CA ALA A 41 86.42 3.23 31.84
C ALA A 41 85.52 3.57 33.04
N GLU A 42 84.24 3.89 32.81
CA GLU A 42 83.30 4.22 33.88
C GLU A 42 82.95 2.98 34.73
N TYR A 43 82.83 1.79 34.10
CA TYR A 43 82.63 0.53 34.81
C TYR A 43 83.88 0.11 35.60
N GLN A 44 85.07 0.32 35.06
CA GLN A 44 86.33 0.08 35.79
C GLN A 44 86.50 1.07 36.94
N ASP A 45 86.07 2.32 36.79
CA ASP A 45 86.17 3.33 37.85
C ASP A 45 85.16 3.06 38.98
N GLN A 46 83.93 2.67 38.64
CA GLN A 46 82.92 2.23 39.61
C GLN A 46 83.31 0.89 40.27
N TRP A 47 83.91 -0.03 39.51
CA TRP A 47 84.43 -1.28 40.05
C TRP A 47 85.62 -1.05 40.99
N LYS A 48 86.52 -0.11 40.67
CA LYS A 48 87.63 0.30 41.55
C LYS A 48 87.14 0.85 42.88
N LYS A 49 86.02 1.58 42.91
CA LYS A 49 85.40 2.04 44.17
C LYS A 49 84.87 0.90 45.04
N CYS A 50 84.42 -0.20 44.43
CA CYS A 50 83.95 -1.39 45.14
C CYS A 50 85.05 -2.42 45.44
N ALA A 51 86.24 -2.29 44.86
CA ALA A 51 87.27 -3.34 44.86
C ALA A 51 87.98 -3.56 46.21
N ASN A 52 87.93 -2.58 47.13
CA ASN A 52 88.59 -2.65 48.45
C ASN A 52 87.65 -3.01 49.61
N ASP A 53 86.39 -3.32 49.33
CA ASP A 53 85.37 -3.63 50.34
C ASP A 53 85.23 -5.15 50.56
N ASP A 54 84.53 -5.55 51.62
CA ASP A 54 84.30 -6.96 52.00
C ASP A 54 83.62 -7.79 50.88
N ARG A 55 83.90 -9.09 50.81
CA ARG A 55 83.46 -10.00 49.72
C ARG A 55 81.97 -9.95 49.44
N ARG A 56 81.15 -9.76 50.49
CA ARG A 56 79.69 -9.71 50.36
C ARG A 56 79.23 -8.43 49.64
N LYS A 57 79.83 -7.29 49.97
CA LYS A 57 79.56 -5.99 49.33
C LYS A 57 80.04 -5.95 47.88
N GLN A 58 81.13 -6.65 47.56
CA GLN A 58 81.60 -6.79 46.18
C GLN A 58 80.59 -7.54 45.30
N TYR A 59 79.96 -8.59 45.84
CA TYR A 59 78.94 -9.35 45.13
C TYR A 59 77.69 -8.50 44.87
N ASP A 60 77.20 -7.79 45.88
CA ASP A 60 76.03 -6.91 45.77
C ASP A 60 76.28 -5.73 44.80
N CYS A 61 77.48 -5.13 44.84
CA CYS A 61 77.88 -4.08 43.90
C CYS A 61 77.91 -4.62 42.45
N ARG A 62 78.41 -5.85 42.24
CA ARG A 62 78.41 -6.50 40.92
C ARG A 62 77.00 -6.75 40.40
N GLU A 63 76.10 -7.25 41.24
CA GLU A 63 74.70 -7.49 40.83
C GLU A 63 73.95 -6.19 40.52
N ALA A 64 74.14 -5.14 41.31
CA ALA A 64 73.52 -3.84 41.08
C ALA A 64 73.94 -3.24 39.73
N LEU A 65 75.23 -3.33 39.39
CA LEU A 65 75.76 -2.88 38.10
C LEU A 65 75.22 -3.69 36.91
N ILE A 66 75.04 -5.01 37.07
CA ILE A 66 74.44 -5.87 36.03
C ILE A 66 72.95 -5.54 35.83
N ARG A 67 72.20 -5.27 36.92
CA ARG A 67 70.78 -4.89 36.84
C ARG A 67 70.59 -3.53 36.15
N ASP A 68 71.36 -2.52 36.53
CA ASP A 68 71.29 -1.18 35.91
C ASP A 68 71.61 -1.22 34.41
N LYS A 69 72.54 -2.08 34.01
CA LYS A 69 72.89 -2.28 32.58
C LYS A 69 71.74 -2.94 31.80
N LYS A 70 71.03 -3.90 32.39
CA LYS A 70 69.87 -4.58 31.78
C LYS A 70 68.65 -3.67 31.64
N THR A 71 68.32 -2.87 32.66
CA THR A 71 67.18 -1.93 32.60
C THR A 71 67.42 -0.79 31.60
N LYS A 72 68.64 -0.24 31.53
CA LYS A 72 69.00 0.81 30.56
C LYS A 72 69.03 0.31 29.11
N THR A 73 69.41 -0.94 28.85
CA THR A 73 69.37 -1.52 27.49
C THR A 73 67.95 -1.83 27.04
N PHE A 74 67.10 -2.35 27.94
CA PHE A 74 65.71 -2.66 27.61
C PHE A 74 64.89 -1.39 27.29
N ASN A 75 65.04 -0.33 28.10
CA ASN A 75 64.31 0.93 27.91
C ASN A 75 64.75 1.70 26.64
N ARG A 76 66.02 1.56 26.24
CA ARG A 76 66.56 2.17 25.02
C ARG A 76 66.20 1.39 23.76
N GLY A 77 65.97 0.08 23.88
CA GLY A 77 65.41 -0.76 22.82
C GLY A 77 63.94 -0.43 22.57
N THR A 78 63.10 -0.50 23.62
CA THR A 78 61.65 -0.23 23.52
C THR A 78 61.33 1.18 23.04
N SER A 79 62.11 2.20 23.47
CA SER A 79 62.00 3.58 22.97
C SER A 79 62.16 3.71 21.45
N LYS A 80 62.88 2.80 20.78
CA LYS A 80 63.05 2.81 19.31
C LYS A 80 62.01 1.97 18.58
N PHE A 81 61.51 0.90 19.20
CA PHE A 81 60.49 0.03 18.60
C PHE A 81 59.10 0.67 18.61
N VAL A 82 58.71 1.34 19.70
CA VAL A 82 57.39 1.98 19.84
C VAL A 82 57.08 2.97 18.70
N PRO A 83 57.94 3.96 18.36
CA PRO A 83 57.65 4.87 17.27
C PRO A 83 57.74 4.21 15.89
N THR A 84 58.33 3.01 15.77
CA THR A 84 58.52 2.26 14.52
C THR A 84 57.43 1.21 14.25
N PHE A 85 56.54 0.90 15.21
CA PHE A 85 55.50 -0.12 14.98
C PHE A 85 54.10 0.32 15.41
N VAL A 86 53.98 1.31 16.31
CA VAL A 86 52.68 1.79 16.78
C VAL A 86 51.91 2.59 15.70
N PRO A 87 52.52 3.52 14.94
CA PRO A 87 51.78 4.31 13.95
C PRO A 87 51.13 3.47 12.83
N PRO A 88 51.79 2.46 12.22
CA PRO A 88 51.13 1.59 11.24
C PRO A 88 49.96 0.79 11.81
N LEU A 89 50.08 0.31 13.06
CA LEU A 89 48.99 -0.40 13.74
C LEU A 89 47.81 0.53 14.01
N VAL A 90 48.05 1.76 14.45
CA VAL A 90 47.00 2.77 14.65
C VAL A 90 46.33 3.14 13.32
N ILE A 91 47.10 3.34 12.24
CA ILE A 91 46.56 3.59 10.90
C ILE A 91 45.69 2.42 10.43
N LEU A 92 46.13 1.18 10.66
CA LEU A 92 45.36 -0.02 10.30
C LEU A 92 44.07 -0.15 11.12
N LEU A 93 44.10 0.15 12.42
CA LEU A 93 42.90 0.17 13.27
C LEU A 93 41.91 1.26 12.82
N ILE A 94 42.38 2.47 12.55
CA ILE A 94 41.55 3.56 12.02
C ILE A 94 40.93 3.14 10.68
N TYR A 95 41.70 2.52 9.81
CA TYR A 95 41.22 2.00 8.53
C TYR A 95 40.10 0.96 8.69
N LEU A 96 40.25 0.00 9.61
CA LEU A 96 39.21 -1.00 9.89
C LEU A 96 37.93 -0.38 10.47
N VAL A 97 38.06 0.64 11.32
CA VAL A 97 36.91 1.39 11.86
C VAL A 97 36.18 2.12 10.74
N ILE A 98 36.91 2.81 9.84
CA ILE A 98 36.32 3.49 8.68
C ILE A 98 35.57 2.50 7.78
N LEU A 99 36.14 1.32 7.52
CA LEU A 99 35.46 0.28 6.74
C LEU A 99 34.16 -0.19 7.39
N LYS A 100 34.16 -0.47 8.70
CA LYS A 100 32.94 -0.88 9.42
C LYS A 100 31.86 0.21 9.39
N LEU A 101 32.25 1.47 9.55
CA LEU A 101 31.31 2.60 9.46
C LEU A 101 30.70 2.71 8.06
N LYS A 102 31.49 2.52 7.00
CA LYS A 102 31.00 2.54 5.62
C LYS A 102 30.01 1.39 5.37
N GLN A 103 30.33 0.17 5.80
CA GLN A 103 29.44 -0.98 5.70
C GLN A 103 28.12 -0.76 6.46
N LYS A 104 28.17 -0.19 7.67
CA LYS A 104 26.95 0.15 8.42
C LYS A 104 26.07 1.16 7.69
N LYS A 105 26.66 2.19 7.08
CA LYS A 105 25.91 3.19 6.30
C LYS A 105 25.26 2.56 5.06
N GLU A 106 26.00 1.75 4.30
CA GLU A 106 25.46 1.06 3.12
C GLU A 106 24.32 0.11 3.50
N LEU A 107 24.47 -0.67 4.59
CA LEU A 107 23.42 -1.56 5.10
C LEU A 107 22.19 -0.79 5.58
N ALA A 108 22.36 0.37 6.23
CA ALA A 108 21.25 1.21 6.68
C ALA A 108 20.44 1.73 5.48
N VAL A 109 21.10 2.21 4.42
CA VAL A 109 20.43 2.69 3.19
C VAL A 109 19.67 1.56 2.50
N VAL A 110 20.26 0.35 2.39
CA VAL A 110 19.58 -0.81 1.79
C VAL A 110 18.38 -1.22 2.65
N ARG A 111 18.52 -1.22 3.98
CA ARG A 111 17.44 -1.53 4.91
C ARG A 111 16.28 -0.55 4.78
N GLU A 112 16.58 0.76 4.74
CA GLU A 112 15.57 1.80 4.59
C GLU A 112 14.81 1.67 3.27
N ARG A 113 15.51 1.46 2.15
CA ARG A 113 14.86 1.18 0.85
C ARG A 113 14.00 -0.08 0.89
N SER A 114 14.47 -1.15 1.55
CA SER A 114 13.69 -2.38 1.68
C SER A 114 12.44 -2.21 2.55
N LEU A 115 12.50 -1.36 3.58
CA LEU A 115 11.36 -1.03 4.42
C LEU A 115 10.36 -0.15 3.68
N GLY A 116 10.82 0.86 2.93
CA GLY A 116 9.97 1.68 2.08
C GLY A 116 9.22 0.84 1.04
N ARG A 117 9.92 -0.03 0.31
CA ARG A 117 9.29 -0.94 -0.66
C ARG A 117 8.29 -1.90 0.00
N ARG A 118 8.56 -2.39 1.21
CA ARG A 118 7.60 -3.23 1.96
C ARG A 118 6.37 -2.46 2.41
N ALA A 119 6.52 -1.19 2.78
CA ALA A 119 5.40 -0.33 3.15
C ALA A 119 4.52 -0.02 1.93
N GLU A 120 5.14 0.29 0.80
CA GLU A 120 4.45 0.52 -0.48
C GLU A 120 3.65 -0.71 -0.92
N LEU A 121 4.26 -1.89 -0.94
CA LEU A 121 3.56 -3.14 -1.27
C LEU A 121 2.41 -3.47 -0.30
N ARG A 122 2.54 -3.11 0.99
CA ARG A 122 1.45 -3.28 1.95
C ARG A 122 0.31 -2.30 1.68
N ALA A 123 0.62 -1.05 1.36
CA ALA A 123 -0.38 -0.04 1.02
C ALA A 123 -1.14 -0.43 -0.26
N GLU A 124 -0.44 -0.95 -1.28
CA GLU A 124 -1.06 -1.48 -2.51
C GLU A 124 -1.98 -2.67 -2.19
N ALA A 125 -1.51 -3.64 -1.42
CA ALA A 125 -2.31 -4.81 -1.04
C ALA A 125 -3.53 -4.43 -0.17
N GLU A 126 -3.38 -3.45 0.73
CA GLU A 126 -4.49 -2.93 1.53
C GLU A 126 -5.50 -2.17 0.67
N ALA A 127 -5.05 -1.40 -0.32
CA ALA A 127 -5.93 -0.71 -1.27
C ALA A 127 -6.69 -1.69 -2.17
N GLU A 128 -6.03 -2.75 -2.65
CA GLU A 128 -6.67 -3.82 -3.41
C GLU A 128 -7.70 -4.57 -2.57
N ALA A 129 -7.33 -4.96 -1.34
CA ALA A 129 -8.25 -5.61 -0.41
C ALA A 129 -9.44 -4.70 -0.03
N ALA A 130 -9.24 -3.38 0.05
CA ALA A 130 -10.33 -2.43 0.30
C ALA A 130 -11.31 -2.37 -0.88
N LYS A 131 -10.80 -2.32 -2.13
CA LYS A 131 -11.64 -2.37 -3.34
C LYS A 131 -12.43 -3.68 -3.40
N GLU A 132 -11.78 -4.81 -3.13
CA GLU A 132 -12.45 -6.11 -3.12
C GLU A 132 -13.55 -6.19 -2.04
N ARG A 133 -13.32 -5.61 -0.86
CA ARG A 133 -14.33 -5.53 0.20
C ARG A 133 -15.52 -4.69 -0.22
N GLU A 134 -15.29 -3.54 -0.84
CA GLU A 134 -16.36 -2.68 -1.34
C GLU A 134 -17.20 -3.39 -2.41
N GLU A 135 -16.54 -4.07 -3.36
CA GLU A 135 -17.23 -4.84 -4.39
C GLU A 135 -18.04 -5.99 -3.80
N ARG A 136 -17.49 -6.74 -2.84
CA ARG A 136 -18.22 -7.79 -2.12
C ARG A 136 -19.43 -7.23 -1.38
N GLN A 137 -19.30 -6.06 -0.74
CA GLN A 137 -20.41 -5.39 -0.07
C GLN A 137 -21.50 -4.98 -1.07
N ARG A 138 -21.14 -4.41 -2.22
CA ARG A 138 -22.09 -4.05 -3.28
C ARG A 138 -22.86 -5.27 -3.77
N ARG A 139 -22.17 -6.36 -4.11
CA ARG A 139 -22.81 -7.62 -4.54
C ARG A 139 -23.76 -8.19 -3.48
N GLN A 140 -23.42 -8.07 -2.19
CA GLN A 140 -24.31 -8.51 -1.11
C GLN A 140 -25.57 -7.65 -1.01
N VAL A 141 -25.45 -6.33 -1.19
CA VAL A 141 -26.59 -5.41 -1.20
C VAL A 141 -27.49 -5.71 -2.41
N GLU A 142 -26.92 -5.85 -3.60
CA GLU A 142 -27.65 -6.19 -4.82
C GLU A 142 -28.43 -7.50 -4.68
N LYS A 143 -27.76 -8.54 -4.17
CA LYS A 143 -28.41 -9.84 -3.92
C LYS A 143 -29.56 -9.74 -2.93
N LYS A 144 -29.39 -8.95 -1.87
CA LYS A 144 -30.44 -8.74 -0.86
C LYS A 144 -31.65 -8.02 -1.47
N ILE A 145 -31.42 -6.98 -2.27
CA ILE A 145 -32.47 -6.25 -2.98
C ILE A 145 -33.26 -7.22 -3.88
N GLU A 146 -32.55 -8.04 -4.66
CA GLU A 146 -33.16 -9.04 -5.53
C GLU A 146 -34.00 -10.07 -4.74
N GLU A 147 -33.46 -10.58 -3.63
CA GLU A 147 -34.17 -11.52 -2.74
C GLU A 147 -35.42 -10.91 -2.12
N ASP A 148 -35.34 -9.66 -1.65
CA ASP A 148 -36.47 -8.92 -1.06
C ASP A 148 -37.59 -8.71 -2.09
N ARG A 149 -37.25 -8.38 -3.34
CA ARG A 149 -38.21 -8.22 -4.46
C ARG A 149 -38.85 -9.55 -4.84
N LYS A 150 -38.06 -10.62 -4.99
CA LYS A 150 -38.62 -11.96 -5.27
C LYS A 150 -39.56 -12.41 -4.16
N SER A 151 -39.21 -12.13 -2.91
CA SER A 151 -40.07 -12.42 -1.76
C SER A 151 -41.38 -11.64 -1.79
N SER A 152 -41.35 -10.34 -2.12
CA SER A 152 -42.57 -9.52 -2.22
C SER A 152 -43.49 -10.00 -3.34
N ILE A 153 -42.92 -10.30 -4.52
CA ILE A 153 -43.66 -10.82 -5.68
C ILE A 153 -44.27 -12.18 -5.36
N ASN A 154 -43.49 -13.12 -4.81
CA ASN A 154 -44.00 -14.44 -4.44
C ASN A 154 -45.15 -14.36 -3.43
N LYS A 155 -45.09 -13.40 -2.51
CA LYS A 155 -46.18 -13.13 -1.56
C LYS A 155 -47.42 -12.59 -2.26
N ALA A 156 -47.26 -11.70 -3.24
CA ALA A 156 -48.36 -11.17 -4.05
C ALA A 156 -49.01 -12.28 -4.90
N VAL A 157 -48.21 -13.08 -5.60
CA VAL A 157 -48.68 -14.25 -6.38
C VAL A 157 -49.42 -15.25 -5.49
N SER A 158 -48.88 -15.55 -4.30
CA SER A 158 -49.54 -16.46 -3.36
C SER A 158 -50.89 -15.91 -2.90
N LYS A 159 -50.99 -14.60 -2.63
CA LYS A 159 -52.25 -13.94 -2.26
C LYS A 159 -53.27 -13.97 -3.39
N ALA A 160 -52.84 -13.68 -4.62
CA ALA A 160 -53.71 -13.71 -5.80
C ALA A 160 -54.26 -15.13 -6.05
N ARG A 161 -53.40 -16.15 -5.92
CA ARG A 161 -53.80 -17.56 -6.04
C ARG A 161 -54.81 -18.00 -4.96
N VAL A 162 -54.65 -17.54 -3.72
CA VAL A 162 -55.60 -17.83 -2.63
C VAL A 162 -56.98 -17.24 -2.92
N ASN A 163 -57.03 -16.10 -3.61
CA ASN A 163 -58.27 -15.40 -3.93
C ASN A 163 -58.79 -15.70 -5.35
N GLU A 164 -58.16 -16.62 -6.09
CA GLU A 164 -58.52 -17.01 -7.46
C GLU A 164 -58.49 -15.85 -8.48
N TRP A 165 -57.68 -14.82 -8.24
CA TRP A 165 -57.57 -13.62 -9.08
C TRP A 165 -56.66 -13.78 -10.31
N GLY A 166 -56.13 -14.97 -10.59
CA GLY A 166 -55.11 -15.17 -11.62
C GLY A 166 -53.71 -14.68 -11.19
N ASP A 167 -52.77 -14.64 -12.13
CA ASP A 167 -51.42 -14.16 -11.86
C ASP A 167 -51.38 -12.62 -11.84
N PRO A 168 -50.82 -11.98 -10.80
CA PRO A 168 -50.79 -10.53 -10.70
C PRO A 168 -49.81 -9.93 -11.71
N ILE A 169 -50.14 -8.76 -12.22
CA ILE A 169 -49.27 -7.96 -13.08
C ILE A 169 -48.21 -7.29 -12.21
N VAL A 170 -46.99 -7.78 -12.34
CA VAL A 170 -45.83 -7.27 -11.62
C VAL A 170 -45.27 -6.07 -12.37
N THR A 171 -45.43 -4.89 -11.78
CA THR A 171 -44.97 -3.62 -12.33
C THR A 171 -43.80 -3.08 -11.50
N MET A 172 -42.68 -2.76 -12.14
CA MET A 172 -41.62 -1.98 -11.52
C MET A 172 -41.93 -0.49 -11.68
N LEU A 173 -41.88 0.27 -10.58
CA LEU A 173 -42.00 1.71 -10.57
C LEU A 173 -40.65 2.33 -10.21
N VAL A 174 -40.08 3.10 -11.12
CA VAL A 174 -38.80 3.83 -10.92
C VAL A 174 -39.12 5.30 -10.71
N GLU A 175 -39.22 5.70 -9.44
CA GLU A 175 -39.59 7.06 -9.02
C GLU A 175 -39.04 7.38 -7.63
N GLU A 176 -38.49 8.58 -7.47
CA GLU A 176 -37.90 9.07 -6.23
C GLU A 176 -38.91 9.67 -5.28
N ASP A 177 -39.97 10.28 -5.82
CA ASP A 177 -40.99 10.92 -5.03
C ASP A 177 -41.78 9.90 -4.19
N ALA A 178 -41.58 9.96 -2.87
CA ALA A 178 -42.21 9.07 -1.90
C ALA A 178 -43.74 9.27 -1.82
N GLU A 179 -44.23 10.47 -2.11
CA GLU A 179 -45.66 10.80 -2.12
C GLU A 179 -46.31 10.19 -3.36
N LEU A 180 -45.77 10.47 -4.56
CA LEU A 180 -46.27 9.90 -5.81
C LEU A 180 -46.19 8.36 -5.82
N THR A 181 -45.07 7.77 -5.39
CA THR A 181 -44.95 6.31 -5.28
C THR A 181 -45.95 5.71 -4.28
N GLY A 182 -46.25 6.42 -3.18
CA GLY A 182 -47.27 6.02 -2.21
C GLY A 182 -48.68 6.06 -2.79
N GLU A 183 -49.01 7.10 -3.56
CA GLU A 183 -50.29 7.22 -4.26
C GLU A 183 -50.45 6.16 -5.34
N ILE A 184 -49.44 5.97 -6.20
CA ILE A 184 -49.44 4.93 -7.24
C ILE A 184 -49.63 3.58 -6.60
N ARG A 185 -48.85 3.25 -5.56
CA ARG A 185 -48.98 1.97 -4.84
C ARG A 185 -50.37 1.79 -4.25
N LYS A 186 -50.96 2.81 -3.63
CA LYS A 186 -52.32 2.72 -3.07
C LYS A 186 -53.37 2.46 -4.15
N ASN A 187 -53.20 3.04 -5.35
CA ASN A 187 -54.10 2.83 -6.47
C ASN A 187 -53.87 1.50 -7.20
N MET A 188 -52.61 1.03 -7.22
CA MET A 188 -52.19 -0.21 -7.87
C MET A 188 -52.26 -1.43 -6.95
N ASP A 189 -52.35 -1.30 -5.62
CA ASP A 189 -52.59 -2.44 -4.71
C ASP A 189 -54.08 -2.88 -4.77
N ARG A 190 -54.63 -2.97 -5.98
CA ARG A 190 -55.91 -3.60 -6.35
C ARG A 190 -55.65 -5.03 -6.84
N GLU A 191 -56.71 -5.81 -6.98
CA GLU A 191 -56.70 -7.29 -7.02
C GLU A 191 -55.75 -7.93 -8.05
N LEU A 192 -55.39 -7.22 -9.14
CA LEU A 192 -54.58 -7.76 -10.25
C LEU A 192 -53.19 -7.13 -10.43
N PHE A 193 -52.79 -6.17 -9.58
CA PHE A 193 -51.53 -5.44 -9.78
C PHE A 193 -50.61 -5.54 -8.55
N HIS A 194 -49.31 -5.65 -8.79
CA HIS A 194 -48.30 -5.59 -7.74
C HIS A 194 -47.17 -4.64 -8.14
N ALA A 195 -47.05 -3.54 -7.41
CA ALA A 195 -45.99 -2.55 -7.63
C ALA A 195 -44.73 -2.87 -6.81
N VAL A 196 -43.60 -3.06 -7.50
CA VAL A 196 -42.25 -3.07 -6.93
C VAL A 196 -41.66 -1.68 -7.11
N ILE A 197 -41.22 -1.04 -6.03
CA ILE A 197 -40.73 0.34 -6.08
C ILE A 197 -39.20 0.33 -6.08
N SER A 198 -38.62 1.10 -6.99
CA SER A 198 -37.22 1.48 -6.99
C SER A 198 -37.12 3.01 -7.00
N ARG A 199 -36.24 3.57 -6.16
CA ARG A 199 -36.01 5.03 -6.08
C ARG A 199 -34.77 5.49 -6.83
N ASP A 200 -34.04 4.57 -7.43
CA ASP A 200 -32.83 4.84 -8.19
C ASP A 200 -32.81 3.94 -9.42
N LEU A 201 -32.31 4.46 -10.54
CA LEU A 201 -32.22 3.70 -11.77
C LEU A 201 -31.27 2.51 -11.66
N ASN A 202 -30.13 2.65 -10.99
CA ASN A 202 -29.23 1.51 -10.79
C ASN A 202 -29.91 0.43 -9.96
N ASP A 203 -30.64 0.84 -8.92
CA ASP A 203 -31.42 -0.08 -8.10
C ASP A 203 -32.49 -0.81 -8.94
N ALA A 204 -33.15 -0.13 -9.86
CA ALA A 204 -34.19 -0.72 -10.72
C ALA A 204 -33.62 -1.80 -11.66
N LEU A 205 -32.38 -1.63 -12.12
CA LEU A 205 -31.70 -2.59 -13.00
C LEU A 205 -31.19 -3.84 -12.25
N ILE A 206 -31.08 -3.79 -10.92
CA ILE A 206 -30.67 -4.96 -10.12
C ILE A 206 -31.73 -6.07 -10.23
N GLY A 207 -31.29 -7.22 -10.72
CA GLY A 207 -32.15 -8.40 -10.83
C GLY A 207 -33.20 -8.29 -11.94
N LEU A 208 -33.07 -7.32 -12.86
CA LEU A 208 -34.00 -7.20 -13.98
C LEU A 208 -34.08 -8.51 -14.80
N ASP A 209 -32.94 -9.18 -15.02
CA ASP A 209 -32.85 -10.46 -15.74
C ASP A 209 -33.43 -11.66 -14.97
N SER A 210 -33.46 -11.58 -13.64
CA SER A 210 -33.85 -12.70 -12.79
C SER A 210 -35.27 -12.58 -12.23
N ILE A 211 -35.90 -11.42 -12.39
CA ILE A 211 -37.24 -11.13 -11.93
C ILE A 211 -38.13 -10.88 -13.17
N LYS A 212 -39.27 -11.57 -13.21
CA LYS A 212 -40.24 -11.44 -14.30
C LYS A 212 -41.16 -10.25 -14.04
N TYR A 213 -40.81 -9.09 -14.59
CA TYR A 213 -41.69 -7.93 -14.67
C TYR A 213 -42.54 -8.01 -15.95
N ASN A 214 -43.80 -7.60 -15.86
CA ASN A 214 -44.65 -7.44 -17.04
C ASN A 214 -44.46 -6.04 -17.65
N LEU A 215 -44.22 -5.05 -16.79
CA LEU A 215 -44.16 -3.64 -17.12
C LEU A 215 -43.18 -2.90 -16.21
N ILE A 216 -42.55 -1.87 -16.76
CA ILE A 216 -41.83 -0.84 -16.01
C ILE A 216 -42.46 0.52 -16.27
N VAL A 217 -42.77 1.24 -15.20
CA VAL A 217 -43.11 2.67 -15.23
C VAL A 217 -41.87 3.41 -14.78
N MET A 218 -41.23 4.16 -15.68
CA MET A 218 -39.94 4.77 -15.41
C MET A 218 -39.97 6.27 -15.62
N ASN A 219 -39.66 7.02 -14.56
CA ASN A 219 -39.35 8.43 -14.68
C ASN A 219 -38.01 8.61 -15.41
N ILE A 220 -38.02 9.38 -16.50
CA ILE A 220 -36.84 9.68 -17.30
C ILE A 220 -35.79 10.43 -16.46
N PHE A 221 -36.26 11.31 -15.58
CA PHE A 221 -35.43 12.15 -14.74
C PHE A 221 -35.39 11.60 -13.31
N THR A 222 -34.67 10.48 -13.15
CA THR A 222 -34.38 9.88 -11.86
C THR A 222 -32.87 9.79 -11.63
N ARG A 223 -32.46 9.67 -10.38
CA ARG A 223 -31.11 9.46 -9.92
C ARG A 223 -30.60 8.10 -10.38
N GLY A 224 -29.28 8.02 -10.46
CA GLY A 224 -28.61 6.77 -10.77
C GLY A 224 -28.32 6.54 -12.26
N GLY A 225 -28.78 7.40 -13.18
CA GLY A 225 -28.32 7.31 -14.56
C GLY A 225 -29.16 8.12 -15.55
N ASN A 226 -29.10 7.73 -16.82
CA ASN A 226 -29.86 8.34 -17.90
C ASN A 226 -31.06 7.44 -18.22
N GLY A 227 -32.26 7.88 -17.88
CA GLY A 227 -33.49 7.12 -18.10
C GLY A 227 -33.71 6.74 -19.56
N ILE A 228 -33.45 7.63 -20.52
CA ILE A 228 -33.59 7.35 -21.97
C ILE A 228 -32.66 6.20 -22.39
N LYS A 229 -31.41 6.23 -21.91
CA LYS A 229 -30.45 5.15 -22.19
C LYS A 229 -30.91 3.82 -21.59
N ALA A 230 -31.46 3.85 -20.37
CA ALA A 230 -32.02 2.65 -19.76
C ALA A 230 -33.24 2.12 -20.52
N ILE A 231 -34.13 2.98 -21.03
CA ILE A 231 -35.25 2.55 -21.90
C ILE A 231 -34.71 1.80 -23.10
N ALA A 232 -33.73 2.37 -23.80
CA ALA A 232 -33.13 1.74 -24.98
C ALA A 232 -32.52 0.37 -24.64
N GLN A 233 -31.77 0.30 -23.53
CA GLN A 233 -31.15 -0.94 -23.08
C GLN A 233 -32.20 -2.00 -22.72
N ILE A 234 -33.24 -1.65 -21.94
CA ILE A 234 -34.29 -2.59 -21.54
C ILE A 234 -35.10 -3.06 -22.75
N ALA A 235 -35.43 -2.15 -23.68
CA ALA A 235 -36.15 -2.49 -24.90
C ALA A 235 -35.37 -3.47 -25.79
N GLU A 236 -34.03 -3.38 -25.79
CA GLU A 236 -33.14 -4.28 -26.53
C GLU A 236 -32.95 -5.63 -25.81
N GLU A 237 -32.63 -5.61 -24.52
CA GLU A 237 -32.29 -6.80 -23.73
C GLU A 237 -33.52 -7.61 -23.29
N ARG A 238 -34.64 -6.91 -23.05
CA ARG A 238 -35.89 -7.45 -22.46
C ARG A 238 -37.14 -6.94 -23.19
N PRO A 239 -37.33 -7.29 -24.48
CA PRO A 239 -38.48 -6.87 -25.28
C PRO A 239 -39.82 -7.45 -24.79
N ASP A 240 -39.78 -8.45 -23.90
CA ASP A 240 -40.95 -8.99 -23.20
C ASP A 240 -41.55 -8.00 -22.20
N ILE A 241 -40.75 -7.06 -21.68
CA ILE A 241 -41.18 -6.09 -20.68
C ILE A 241 -41.74 -4.84 -21.37
N LYS A 242 -42.96 -4.46 -21.01
CA LYS A 242 -43.55 -3.19 -21.45
C LYS A 242 -42.93 -2.02 -20.71
N ILE A 243 -42.86 -0.86 -21.35
CA ILE A 243 -42.24 0.34 -20.76
C ILE A 243 -43.18 1.52 -20.93
N ILE A 244 -43.57 2.14 -19.81
CA ILE A 244 -44.24 3.44 -19.76
C ILE A 244 -43.20 4.44 -19.25
N ALA A 245 -42.84 5.42 -20.08
CA ALA A 245 -41.95 6.50 -19.67
C ALA A 245 -42.75 7.66 -19.08
N THR A 246 -42.28 8.22 -17.97
CA THR A 246 -42.85 9.42 -17.35
C THR A 246 -41.82 10.54 -17.31
N ALA A 247 -42.28 11.80 -17.41
CA ALA A 247 -41.40 12.95 -17.31
C ALA A 247 -42.15 14.19 -16.86
N ALA A 248 -41.51 14.99 -16.00
CA ALA A 248 -41.91 16.36 -15.68
C ALA A 248 -41.01 17.34 -16.45
N ASP A 249 -41.41 18.59 -16.52
CA ASP A 249 -40.54 19.64 -17.07
C ASP A 249 -39.30 19.81 -16.18
N GLN A 250 -38.11 19.84 -16.80
CA GLN A 250 -36.85 20.16 -16.14
C GLN A 250 -36.18 21.36 -16.80
N GLU A 251 -35.29 22.02 -16.06
CA GLU A 251 -34.55 23.16 -16.57
C GLU A 251 -33.74 22.76 -17.82
N GLY A 252 -34.07 23.37 -18.96
CA GLY A 252 -33.42 23.09 -20.24
C GLY A 252 -33.96 21.87 -21.00
N MET A 253 -34.93 21.12 -20.47
CA MET A 253 -35.58 20.01 -21.19
C MET A 253 -37.08 19.92 -20.85
N PRO A 254 -37.97 20.35 -21.77
CA PRO A 254 -39.40 20.16 -21.62
C PRO A 254 -39.78 18.68 -21.58
N ALA A 255 -40.80 18.32 -20.80
CA ALA A 255 -41.29 16.95 -20.65
C ALA A 255 -41.63 16.33 -22.01
N ALA A 256 -42.28 17.09 -22.91
CA ALA A 256 -42.65 16.63 -24.24
C ALA A 256 -41.45 16.12 -25.06
N ALA A 257 -40.32 16.85 -25.02
CA ALA A 257 -39.11 16.46 -25.73
C ALA A 257 -38.47 15.19 -25.12
N ALA A 258 -38.47 15.09 -23.79
CA ALA A 258 -37.97 13.90 -23.10
C ALA A 258 -38.81 12.65 -23.41
N LEU A 259 -40.15 12.79 -23.39
CA LEU A 259 -41.07 11.70 -23.71
C LEU A 259 -40.98 11.28 -25.17
N GLU A 260 -40.80 12.23 -26.10
CA GLU A 260 -40.56 11.91 -27.52
C GLU A 260 -39.27 11.09 -27.67
N ALA A 261 -38.18 11.49 -27.01
CA ALA A 261 -36.93 10.74 -27.02
C ALA A 261 -37.08 9.35 -26.39
N ALA A 262 -37.84 9.21 -25.30
CA ALA A 262 -38.16 7.91 -24.71
C ALA A 262 -38.95 7.00 -25.65
N LYS A 263 -39.95 7.55 -26.35
CA LYS A 263 -40.73 6.81 -27.35
C LYS A 263 -39.85 6.33 -28.51
N MET A 264 -38.97 7.20 -29.02
CA MET A 264 -37.97 6.83 -30.03
C MET A 264 -36.98 5.76 -29.55
N SER A 265 -36.75 5.69 -28.24
CA SER A 265 -35.82 4.73 -27.61
C SER A 265 -36.48 3.40 -27.24
N GLY A 266 -37.78 3.21 -27.53
CA GLY A 266 -38.47 1.94 -27.30
C GLY A 266 -39.49 1.94 -26.16
N ALA A 267 -39.82 3.10 -25.58
CA ALA A 267 -40.97 3.18 -24.68
C ALA A 267 -42.27 2.86 -25.44
N HIS A 268 -43.11 2.02 -24.84
CA HIS A 268 -44.36 1.56 -25.44
C HIS A 268 -45.48 2.60 -25.26
N ALA A 269 -45.48 3.29 -24.12
CA ALA A 269 -46.33 4.45 -23.89
C ALA A 269 -45.58 5.52 -23.09
N VAL A 270 -46.16 6.72 -23.04
CA VAL A 270 -45.57 7.90 -22.42
C VAL A 270 -46.63 8.67 -21.64
N LEU A 271 -46.26 9.18 -20.46
CA LEU A 271 -47.15 9.98 -19.61
C LEU A 271 -46.42 11.23 -19.10
N ALA A 272 -46.97 12.40 -19.40
CA ALA A 272 -46.45 13.67 -18.86
C ALA A 272 -46.88 13.84 -17.41
N MET A 273 -45.94 14.26 -16.56
CA MET A 273 -46.21 14.60 -15.17
C MET A 273 -46.59 16.09 -15.02
N PRO A 274 -47.54 16.41 -14.13
CA PRO A 274 -48.35 15.50 -13.34
C PRO A 274 -49.41 14.78 -14.19
N PHE A 275 -49.66 13.49 -13.91
CA PHE A 275 -50.73 12.71 -14.54
C PHE A 275 -51.78 12.27 -13.52
N GLN A 276 -52.99 12.01 -14.01
CA GLN A 276 -54.04 11.43 -13.19
C GLN A 276 -53.87 9.91 -13.12
N MET A 277 -54.18 9.30 -11.97
CA MET A 277 -53.97 7.86 -11.75
C MET A 277 -54.69 6.98 -12.76
N PHE A 278 -55.87 7.39 -13.25
CA PHE A 278 -56.59 6.63 -14.28
C PHE A 278 -55.81 6.61 -15.60
N ALA A 279 -55.09 7.67 -15.96
CA ALA A 279 -54.29 7.70 -17.19
C ALA A 279 -53.13 6.70 -17.14
N LEU A 280 -52.56 6.48 -15.94
CA LEU A 280 -51.60 5.41 -15.73
C LEU A 280 -52.27 4.04 -15.88
N THR A 281 -53.39 3.80 -15.20
CA THR A 281 -54.11 2.52 -15.28
C THR A 281 -54.56 2.19 -16.72
N ASP A 282 -55.08 3.17 -17.46
CA ASP A 282 -55.51 3.02 -18.86
C ASP A 282 -54.32 2.62 -19.74
N ALA A 283 -53.17 3.29 -19.58
CA ALA A 283 -51.95 2.95 -20.31
C ALA A 283 -51.46 1.53 -19.99
N ILE A 284 -51.63 1.06 -18.74
CA ILE A 284 -51.27 -0.30 -18.35
C ILE A 284 -52.21 -1.32 -19.01
N ILE A 285 -53.52 -1.08 -18.96
CA ILE A 285 -54.54 -1.96 -19.56
C ILE A 285 -54.36 -2.04 -21.09
N GLU A 286 -54.07 -0.92 -21.74
CA GLU A 286 -53.81 -0.89 -23.19
C GLU A 286 -52.58 -1.73 -23.56
N LEU A 287 -51.52 -1.69 -22.75
CA LEU A 287 -50.28 -2.42 -23.01
C LEU A 287 -50.33 -3.90 -22.57
N ILE A 288 -51.17 -4.22 -21.59
CA ILE A 288 -51.36 -5.56 -21.04
C ILE A 288 -52.86 -5.83 -20.98
N PRO A 289 -53.49 -6.27 -22.09
CA PRO A 289 -54.94 -6.50 -22.14
C PRO A 289 -55.42 -7.57 -21.16
N GLU A 290 -54.55 -8.54 -20.82
CA GLU A 290 -54.79 -9.57 -19.80
C GLU A 290 -55.06 -8.95 -18.40
N ALA A 291 -54.74 -7.67 -18.19
CA ALA A 291 -55.06 -6.90 -16.99
C ALA A 291 -56.55 -6.59 -16.82
N ALA A 292 -57.32 -6.62 -17.90
CA ALA A 292 -58.70 -6.15 -17.90
C ALA A 292 -59.66 -7.15 -17.23
N GLY A 293 -59.26 -8.42 -17.07
CA GLY A 293 -60.16 -9.51 -16.72
C GLY A 293 -61.13 -9.80 -17.88
N ASP A 294 -61.24 -11.05 -18.31
CA ASP A 294 -62.39 -11.45 -19.11
C ASP A 294 -63.62 -11.40 -18.19
N ASP A 295 -64.51 -10.43 -18.41
CA ASP A 295 -65.83 -10.35 -17.78
C ASP A 295 -66.68 -11.61 -18.05
#